data_AF-A0A0M0T239-F1
#
_entry.id   AF-A0A0M0T239-F1
#
_cell.length_a   1.000
_cell.length_b   1.000
_cell.length_c   1.000
_cell.angle_alpha   90.00
_cell.angle_beta   90.00
_cell.angle_gamma   90.00
#
_symmetry.space_group_name_H-M   'P 1'
#
loop_
_entity.id
_entity.type
_entity.pdbx_description
1 polymer ?
#
loop_
_entity_poly.entity_id
_entity_poly.type
_entity_poly.pdbx_seq_one_letter_code
_entity_poly.pdbx_strand_id
1 'polypeptide(L)'
;MRIILGYYLLLTLIGFGSMWQDKRRARQRAHRTPEATLLMIAFLGGAFGSWIGMYSVRHKTRKAKFQWLVPLAAILHLAFWIFYTSQ
;
A
#
# COMPACT_ATOMS: atom_id res chain seq x y z
N MET A 1 19.86 4.32 9.13
CA MET A 1 18.59 4.95 9.55
C MET A 1 17.97 5.88 8.49
N ARG A 2 18.62 6.98 8.07
CA ARG A 2 18.03 8.00 7.18
C ARG A 2 17.63 7.49 5.77
N ILE A 3 18.45 6.65 5.15
CA ILE A 3 18.18 6.11 3.79
C ILE A 3 16.95 5.17 3.79
N ILE A 4 16.82 4.35 4.84
CA ILE A 4 15.72 3.40 5.01
C ILE A 4 14.39 4.14 5.21
N LEU A 5 14.41 5.20 6.03
CA LEU A 5 13.27 6.10 6.21
C LEU A 5 12.84 6.75 4.89
N GLY A 6 13.79 7.26 4.10
CA GLY A 6 13.50 7.84 2.79
C GLY A 6 12.89 6.84 1.81
N TYR A 7 13.40 5.61 1.79
CA TYR A 7 12.88 4.51 0.96
C TYR A 7 11.44 4.15 1.34
N TYR A 8 11.15 4.03 2.64
CA TYR A 8 9.79 3.77 3.13
C TYR A 8 8.82 4.91 2.87
N LEU A 9 9.27 6.15 3.01
CA LEU A 9 8.46 7.33 2.73
C LEU A 9 8.05 7.35 1.25
N LEU A 10 8.99 7.07 0.36
CA LEU A 10 8.75 6.92 -1.07
C LEU A 10 7.73 5.82 -1.37
N LEU A 11 7.92 4.62 -0.79
CA LEU A 11 7.00 3.50 -1.01
C LEU A 11 5.59 3.77 -0.45
N THR A 12 5.49 4.46 0.68
CA THR A 12 4.22 4.90 1.25
C THR A 12 3.52 5.89 0.33
N LEU A 13 4.25 6.86 -0.23
CA LEU A 13 3.73 7.83 -1.19
C LEU A 13 3.29 7.15 -2.50
N ILE A 14 4.05 6.17 -3.00
CA ILE A 14 3.71 5.38 -4.19
C ILE A 14 2.44 4.55 -3.95
N GLY A 15 2.36 3.86 -2.80
CA GLY A 15 1.20 3.05 -2.42
C GLY A 15 -0.08 3.88 -2.26
N PHE A 16 0.04 5.08 -1.70
CA PHE A 16 -1.06 6.03 -1.56
C PHE A 16 -1.46 6.65 -2.92
N GLY A 17 -0.48 7.08 -3.72
CA GLY A 17 -0.68 7.64 -5.04
C GLY A 17 -1.38 6.66 -6.00
N SER A 18 -1.00 5.38 -5.96
CA SER A 18 -1.64 4.35 -6.77
C SER A 18 -3.12 4.16 -6.41
N MET A 19 -3.47 4.20 -5.12
CA MET A 19 -4.87 4.16 -4.65
C MET A 19 -5.66 5.41 -5.08
N TRP A 20 -5.04 6.59 -5.00
CA TRP A 20 -5.64 7.83 -5.47
C TRP A 20 -5.88 7.81 -6.99
N GLN A 21 -4.91 7.31 -7.75
CA GLN A 21 -5.02 7.15 -9.20
C GLN A 21 -6.19 6.22 -9.55
N ASP A 22 -6.39 5.13 -8.80
CA ASP A 22 -7.54 4.23 -8.96
C ASP A 22 -8.87 4.97 -8.76
N LYS A 23 -8.98 5.85 -7.74
CA LYS A 23 -10.15 6.72 -7.53
C LYS A 23 -10.39 7.64 -8.73
N ARG A 24 -9.33 8.27 -9.23
CA ARG A 24 -9.40 9.23 -10.33
C ARG A 24 -9.84 8.54 -11.62
N ARG A 25 -9.33 7.33 -11.89
CA ARG A 25 -9.73 6.47 -13.01
C ARG A 25 -11.18 5.99 -12.88
N ALA A 26 -11.62 5.64 -11.67
CA ALA A 26 -13.01 5.28 -11.40
C ALA A 26 -13.99 6.43 -11.69
N ARG A 27 -13.61 7.69 -11.39
CA ARG A 27 -14.41 8.88 -11.73
C ARG A 27 -14.45 9.15 -13.24
N GLN A 28 -13.38 8.85 -13.95
CA GLN A 28 -13.28 9.04 -15.40
C GLN A 28 -13.90 7.90 -16.23
N ARG A 29 -14.55 6.91 -15.60
CA ARG A 29 -15.02 5.65 -16.23
C ARG A 29 -13.93 4.94 -17.07
N ALA A 30 -12.67 5.17 -16.73
CA ALA A 30 -11.53 4.56 -17.39
C ALA A 30 -11.28 3.14 -16.85
N HIS A 31 -10.46 2.36 -17.57
CA HIS A 31 -10.09 1.00 -17.20
C HIS A 31 -9.56 0.94 -15.75
N ARG A 32 -10.17 0.09 -14.91
CA ARG A 32 -9.79 -0.02 -13.50
C ARG A 32 -8.41 -0.67 -13.37
N THR A 33 -7.63 -0.19 -12.41
CA THR A 33 -6.29 -0.73 -12.17
C THR A 33 -6.41 -2.14 -11.58
N PRO A 34 -5.64 -3.13 -12.10
CA PRO A 34 -5.67 -4.50 -11.61
C PRO A 34 -5.33 -4.54 -10.12
N GLU A 35 -6.09 -5.32 -9.36
CA GLU A 35 -5.88 -5.51 -7.92
C GLU A 35 -4.49 -6.11 -7.64
N ALA A 36 -3.98 -6.93 -8.55
CA ALA A 36 -2.64 -7.50 -8.47
C ALA A 36 -1.53 -6.44 -8.43
N THR A 37 -1.65 -5.35 -9.19
CA THR A 37 -0.64 -4.27 -9.23
C THR A 37 -0.60 -3.50 -7.91
N LEU A 38 -1.76 -3.17 -7.35
CA LEU A 38 -1.84 -2.51 -6.04
C LEU A 38 -1.32 -3.43 -4.92
N LEU A 39 -1.58 -4.74 -5.01
CA LEU A 39 -1.03 -5.73 -4.08
C LEU A 39 0.50 -5.85 -4.20
N MET A 40 1.05 -5.87 -5.42
CA MET A 40 2.50 -5.86 -5.63
C MET A 40 3.15 -4.63 -5.00
N ILE A 41 2.56 -3.45 -5.17
CA ILE A 41 3.09 -2.21 -4.55
C ILE A 41 3.01 -2.29 -3.03
N ALA A 42 1.92 -2.81 -2.47
CA ALA A 42 1.80 -3.04 -1.04
C ALA A 42 2.88 -4.01 -0.54
N PHE A 43 3.13 -5.09 -1.27
CA PHE A 43 4.11 -6.12 -0.91
C PHE A 43 5.57 -5.64 -1.03
N LEU A 44 5.85 -4.76 -1.99
CA LEU A 44 7.17 -4.12 -2.17
C LEU A 44 7.51 -3.09 -1.07
N GLY A 45 6.55 -2.79 -0.19
CA GLY A 45 6.71 -1.93 0.99
C GLY A 45 5.86 -0.67 0.98
N GLY A 46 4.94 -0.56 0.02
CA GLY A 46 3.85 0.42 0.05
C GLY A 46 2.68 0.01 0.94
N ALA A 47 2.77 -1.07 1.74
CA ALA A 47 1.65 -1.63 2.50
C ALA A 47 0.96 -0.56 3.38
N PHE A 48 1.75 0.27 4.07
CA PHE A 48 1.23 1.34 4.93
C PHE A 48 0.48 2.41 4.12
N GLY A 49 1.07 2.88 3.02
CA GLY A 49 0.47 3.88 2.14
C GLY A 49 -0.75 3.37 1.39
N SER A 50 -0.74 2.12 0.94
CA SER A 50 -1.88 1.45 0.34
C SER A 50 -2.99 1.20 1.35
N TRP A 51 -2.68 0.89 2.62
CA TRP A 51 -3.69 0.73 3.67
C TRP A 51 -4.40 2.04 3.98
N ILE A 52 -3.64 3.13 4.16
CA ILE A 52 -4.17 4.49 4.34
C ILE A 52 -4.99 4.89 3.12
N GLY A 53 -4.49 4.65 1.91
CA GLY A 53 -5.21 4.89 0.66
C GLY A 53 -6.54 4.14 0.62
N MET A 54 -6.54 2.85 0.98
CA MET A 54 -7.75 2.02 0.99
C MET A 54 -8.84 2.58 1.92
N TYR A 55 -8.44 3.02 3.12
CA TYR A 55 -9.36 3.63 4.10
C TYR A 55 -9.85 5.02 3.66
N SER A 56 -8.95 5.83 3.11
CA SER A 56 -9.24 7.20 2.65
C SER A 56 -10.17 7.22 1.44
N VAL A 57 -10.01 6.26 0.52
CA VAL A 57 -10.83 6.17 -0.68
C VAL A 57 -12.13 5.39 -0.42
N ARG A 58 -12.22 4.61 0.68
CA ARG A 58 -13.29 3.64 0.96
C ARG A 58 -13.65 2.78 -0.26
N HIS A 59 -12.69 2.57 -1.15
CA HIS A 59 -12.86 1.89 -2.42
C HIS A 59 -12.12 0.56 -2.34
N LYS A 60 -12.79 -0.53 -2.71
CA LYS A 60 -12.26 -1.91 -2.67
C LYS A 60 -11.90 -2.48 -1.28
N THR A 61 -12.48 -1.99 -0.19
CA THR A 61 -12.41 -2.63 1.15
C THR A 61 -13.11 -3.99 1.25
N ARG A 62 -14.02 -4.33 0.32
CA ARG A 62 -14.79 -5.60 0.36
C ARG A 62 -14.10 -6.80 -0.31
N LYS A 63 -12.93 -6.62 -0.92
CA LYS A 63 -12.21 -7.74 -1.54
C LYS A 63 -11.35 -8.43 -0.49
N ALA A 64 -11.76 -9.64 -0.09
CA ALA A 64 -11.10 -10.43 0.95
C ALA A 64 -9.57 -10.54 0.77
N LYS A 65 -9.10 -10.68 -0.48
CA LYS A 65 -7.65 -10.71 -0.78
C LYS A 65 -6.92 -9.45 -0.31
N PHE A 66 -7.51 -8.27 -0.52
CA PHE A 66 -6.95 -6.98 -0.09
C PHE A 66 -7.01 -6.80 1.43
N GLN A 67 -8.10 -7.23 2.04
CA GLN A 67 -8.30 -7.13 3.48
C GLN A 67 -7.30 -7.99 4.27
N TRP A 68 -6.85 -9.12 3.73
CA TRP A 68 -5.88 -9.99 4.40
C TRP A 68 -4.43 -9.73 3.99
N LEU A 69 -4.13 -9.56 2.69
CA LEU A 69 -2.74 -9.39 2.25
C LEU A 69 -2.13 -8.04 2.66
N VAL A 70 -2.89 -6.95 2.66
CA VAL A 70 -2.36 -5.63 3.02
C VAL A 70 -1.92 -5.56 4.48
N PRO A 71 -2.73 -5.96 5.48
CA PRO A 71 -2.27 -5.98 6.86
C PRO A 71 -1.20 -7.06 7.10
N LEU A 72 -1.24 -8.20 6.40
CA LEU A 72 -0.17 -9.20 6.49
C LEU A 72 1.18 -8.63 5.99
N ALA A 73 1.19 -7.94 4.86
CA ALA A 73 2.37 -7.27 4.32
C ALA A 73 2.85 -6.14 5.24
N ALA A 74 1.91 -5.39 5.87
CA ALA A 74 2.23 -4.36 6.84
C ALA A 74 2.87 -4.93 8.11
N ILE A 75 2.35 -6.06 8.64
CA ILE A 75 2.91 -6.75 9.81
C ILE A 75 4.31 -7.29 9.49
N LEU A 76 4.51 -7.91 8.31
CA LEU A 76 5.83 -8.37 7.88
C LEU A 76 6.83 -7.22 7.81
N HIS A 77 6.43 -6.09 7.23
CA HIS A 77 7.26 -4.89 7.14
C HIS A 77 7.57 -4.29 8.52
N LEU A 78 6.60 -4.27 9.43
CA LEU A 78 6.78 -3.81 10.80
C LEU A 78 7.71 -4.72 11.60
N ALA A 79 7.58 -6.04 11.45
CA ALA A 79 8.48 -7.01 12.06
C ALA A 79 9.92 -6.84 11.54
N PHE A 80 10.08 -6.64 10.23
CA PHE A 80 11.37 -6.32 9.62
C PHE A 80 11.96 -5.02 10.18
N TRP A 81 11.12 -4.00 10.39
CA TRP A 81 11.52 -2.72 10.96
C TRP A 81 11.99 -2.83 12.41
N ILE A 82 11.26 -3.57 13.24
CA ILE A 82 11.64 -3.84 14.64
C ILE A 82 12.98 -4.58 14.65
N PHE A 83 13.12 -5.63 13.84
CA PHE A 83 14.35 -6.44 13.78
C PHE A 83 15.58 -5.62 13.34
N TYR A 84 15.41 -4.71 12.38
CA TYR A 84 16.49 -3.86 11.88
C TYR A 84 16.79 -2.66 12.80
N THR A 85 15.80 -2.20 13.57
CA THR A 85 15.98 -1.15 14.59
C THR A 85 16.60 -1.71 15.87
N SER A 86 16.41 -3.00 16.16
CA SER A 86 16.97 -3.69 17.32
C SER A 86 18.42 -4.15 17.16
N GLN A 87 19.06 -3.86 16.02
CA GLN A 87 20.47 -4.10 15.72
C GLN A 87 21.20 -2.76 15.58
#